data_AF-A0A0R3WS82-F1
#
_entry.id   AF-A0A0R3WS82-F1
#
_cell.length_a   1.000
_cell.length_b   1.000
_cell.length_c   1.000
_cell.angle_alpha   90.00
_cell.angle_beta   90.00
_cell.angle_gamma   90.00
#
_symmetry.space_group_name_H-M   'P 1'
#
loop_
_entity.id
_entity.type
_entity.pdbx_description
1 polymer ?
#
loop_
_entity_poly.entity_id
_entity_poly.type
_entity_poly.pdbx_seq_one_letter_code
_entity_poly.pdbx_strand_id
1 'polypeptide(L)' 'MLGSDASVTSVGVIPCAIAWLFHLVEEQKEATKTRFSIRVSAVEVFGYDESFKDLLRDSALDGVSVLHTSLLVLLT' A
#
# COMPACT_ATOMS: atom_id res chain seq x y z
N MET A 1 -6.55 13.82 -5.47
CA MET A 1 -6.58 12.50 -4.79
C MET A 1 -5.34 12.32 -3.89
N LEU A 2 -4.12 12.51 -4.43
CA LEU A 2 -2.87 12.45 -3.65
C LEU A 2 -2.62 13.69 -2.77
N GLY A 3 -3.03 14.87 -3.24
CA GLY A 3 -2.78 16.15 -2.56
C GLY A 3 -1.36 16.65 -2.83
N SER A 4 -0.84 17.50 -1.94
CA SER A 4 0.55 17.98 -1.94
C SER A 4 1.24 17.55 -0.66
N ASP A 5 2.56 17.35 -0.75
CA ASP A 5 3.47 17.05 0.35
C ASP A 5 4.01 18.31 1.06
N ALA A 6 3.59 19.51 0.62
CA ALA A 6 4.05 20.78 1.19
C ALA A 6 3.58 20.99 2.65
N SER A 7 2.46 20.39 3.06
CA SER A 7 1.96 20.49 4.43
C SER A 7 1.01 19.33 4.78
N VAL A 8 0.88 19.04 6.08
CA VAL A 8 -0.10 18.05 6.58
C VAL A 8 -1.56 18.41 6.24
N THR A 9 -1.85 19.70 6.07
CA THR A 9 -3.19 20.20 5.70
C THR A 9 -3.49 20.10 4.20
N SER A 10 -2.47 19.88 3.37
CA SER A 10 -2.60 19.73 1.92
C SER A 10 -2.50 18.27 1.46
N VAL A 11 -2.30 17.34 2.40
CA VAL A 11 -2.29 15.90 2.14
C VAL A 11 -3.64 15.46 1.57
N GLY A 12 -3.60 14.61 0.55
CA GLY A 12 -4.81 14.14 -0.10
C GLY A 12 -5.49 12.98 0.61
N VAL A 13 -6.64 12.59 0.07
CA VAL A 13 -7.46 11.50 0.61
C VAL A 13 -6.74 10.15 0.57
N ILE A 14 -5.93 9.86 -0.46
CA ILE A 14 -5.21 8.58 -0.56
C ILE A 14 -4.23 8.37 0.61
N PRO A 15 -3.24 9.27 0.84
CA PRO A 15 -2.31 9.09 1.96
C PRO A 15 -3.01 9.15 3.33
N CYS A 16 -4.09 9.93 3.46
CA CYS A 16 -4.91 9.97 4.67
C CYS A 16 -5.62 8.63 4.95
N ALA A 17 -6.25 8.03 3.93
CA ALA A 17 -6.94 6.75 4.06
C ALA A 17 -5.98 5.60 4.42
N ILE A 18 -4.78 5.60 3.85
CA ILE A 18 -3.74 4.61 4.19
C ILE A 18 -3.32 4.78 5.65
N ALA A 19 -3.08 6.01 6.12
CA ALA A 19 -2.73 6.26 7.51
C ALA A 19 -3.82 5.79 8.48
N TRP A 20 -5.09 6.07 8.17
CA TRP A 20 -6.23 5.57 8.95
C TRP A 20 -6.35 4.05 8.95
N LEU A 21 -6.12 3.39 7.81
CA LEU A 21 -6.14 1.93 7.73
C LEU A 21 -5.09 1.32 8.68
N PHE A 22 -3.86 1.84 8.67
CA PHE A 22 -2.80 1.35 9.56
C PHE A 22 -3.10 1.63 11.02
N HIS A 23 -3.70 2.78 11.33
CA HIS A 23 -4.16 3.09 12.68
C HIS A 23 -5.18 2.04 13.18
N LEU A 24 -6.21 1.74 12.39
CA LEU A 24 -7.23 0.74 12.73
C LEU A 24 -6.64 -0.68 12.84
N VAL A 25 -5.69 -1.03 11.98
CA VAL A 25 -5.01 -2.33 12.03
C VAL A 25 -4.22 -2.48 13.33
N GLU A 26 -3.56 -1.42 13.79
CA GLU A 26 -2.82 -1.44 15.06
C GLU A 26 -3.76 -1.61 16.25
N GLU A 27 -4.88 -0.88 16.29
CA GLU A 27 -5.91 -1.04 17.32
C GLU A 27 -6.46 -2.48 17.37
N GLN A 28 -6.73 -3.06 16.20
CA GLN A 28 -7.25 -4.42 16.10
C GLN A 28 -6.21 -5.49 16.45
N LYS A 29 -4.92 -5.23 16.16
CA LYS A 29 -3.81 -6.11 16.53
C LYS A 29 -3.72 -6.25 18.05
N GLU A 30 -3.83 -5.13 18.77
CA GLU A 30 -3.83 -5.13 20.24
C GLU A 30 -5.04 -5.87 20.82
N ALA A 31 -6.23 -5.68 20.23
CA ALA A 31 -7.45 -6.32 20.70
C ALA A 31 -7.50 -7.84 20.44
N THR A 32 -7.05 -8.28 19.26
CA THR A 32 -7.30 -9.65 18.75
C THR A 32 -6.04 -10.53 18.71
N LYS A 33 -4.86 -9.99 19.01
CA LYS A 33 -3.55 -10.67 18.94
C LYS A 33 -3.31 -11.42 17.62
N THR A 34 -3.84 -10.89 16.53
CA THR A 34 -3.79 -11.51 15.20
C THR A 34 -2.79 -10.79 14.30
N ARG A 35 -2.19 -11.51 13.35
CA ARG A 35 -1.29 -10.94 12.35
C ARG A 35 -2.10 -10.45 11.15
N PHE A 36 -1.81 -9.24 10.70
CA PHE A 36 -2.40 -8.66 9.51
C PHE A 36 -1.38 -8.64 8.37
N SER A 37 -1.85 -8.89 7.15
CA SER A 37 -1.09 -8.69 5.92
C SER A 37 -1.92 -7.81 4.98
N ILE A 38 -1.33 -6.72 4.53
CA ILE A 38 -1.97 -5.75 3.65
C ILE A 38 -1.24 -5.78 2.32
N ARG A 39 -2.00 -5.93 1.22
CA ARG A 39 -1.48 -5.87 -0.15
C ARG A 39 -2.08 -4.67 -0.86
N VAL A 40 -1.27 -4.03 -1.69
CA VAL A 40 -1.66 -2.87 -2.48
C VAL A 40 -1.31 -3.12 -3.93
N SER A 41 -2.19 -2.68 -4.82
CA SER A 41 -1.97 -2.65 -6.26
C SER A 41 -2.32 -1.25 -6.75
N ALA A 42 -1.56 -0.74 -7.70
CA ALA A 42 -1.90 0.50 -8.40
C ALA A 42 -1.81 0.25 -9.90
N VAL A 43 -2.90 0.54 -10.60
CA VAL A 43 -3.00 0.34 -12.05
C VAL A 43 -3.52 1.61 -12.70
N GLU A 44 -3.05 1.87 -13.91
CA GLU A 44 -3.55 2.90 -14.80
C GLU A 44 -4.30 2.23 -15.94
N VAL A 45 -5.49 2.75 -16.26
CA VAL A 45 -6.22 2.43 -17.49
C VAL A 45 -6.03 3.61 -18.44
N PHE A 46 -5.52 3.34 -19.63
CA PHE A 46 -5.16 4.40 -20.58
C PHE A 46 -5.43 4.02 -22.04
N GLY A 47 -5.54 5.05 -22.88
CA GLY A 47 -5.77 4.90 -24.31
C GLY A 47 -7.24 4.58 -24.67
N TYR A 48 -7.51 4.58 -25.97
CA TYR A 48 -8.84 4.23 -26.51
C TYR A 48 -9.19 2.76 -26.31
N ASP A 49 -8.16 1.90 -26.25
CA ASP A 49 -8.29 0.46 -26.07
C ASP A 49 -8.28 0.04 -24.58
N GLU A 50 -8.50 0.99 -23.66
CA GLU A 50 -8.63 0.76 -22.21
C GLU A 50 -7.53 -0.17 -21.64
N SER A 51 -6.30 0.02 -22.10
CA SER A 51 -5.18 -0.85 -21.73
C SER A 51 -4.80 -0.67 -20.26
N PHE A 52 -4.48 -1.78 -19.60
CA PHE A 52 -4.03 -1.78 -18.20
C PHE A 52 -2.51 -1.73 -18.08
N LYS A 53 -2.02 -0.78 -17.29
CA LYS A 53 -0.61 -0.69 -16.89
C LYS A 53 -0.49 -0.81 -15.38
N ASP A 54 0.29 -1.78 -14.93
CA ASP A 54 0.68 -1.87 -13.52
C ASP A 54 1.71 -0.78 -13.20
N LEU A 55 1.36 0.11 -12.27
CA LEU A 55 2.16 1.25 -11.85
C LEU A 55 3.19 0.89 -10.78
N LEU A 56 3.04 -0.26 -10.11
CA LEU A 56 3.96 -0.72 -9.07
C LEU A 56 4.93 -1.80 -9.57
N ARG A 57 4.83 -2.20 -10.85
CA ARG A 57 5.61 -3.29 -11.43
C ARG A 57 7.12 -3.12 -11.23
N ASP A 58 7.64 -1.92 -11.49
CA ASP A 58 9.08 -1.64 -11.38
C ASP A 58 9.51 -1.46 -9.91
N SER A 59 8.65 -0.84 -9.09
CA SER A 59 8.91 -0.68 -7.65
C SER A 59 8.92 -2.02 -6.89
N ALA A 60 8.20 -3.04 -7.38
CA ALA A 60 8.23 -4.39 -6.82
C ALA A 60 9.58 -5.10 -7.03
N LEU A 61 10.33 -4.73 -8.08
CA LEU A 61 11.64 -5.31 -8.38
C LEU A 61 12.75 -4.71 -7.49
N ASP A 62 12.63 -3.44 -7.11
CA ASP A 62 13.57 -2.76 -6.20
C ASP A 62 13.30 -3.06 -4.71
N GLY A 63 12.11 -3.59 -4.37
CA GLY A 63 11.69 -3.93 -3.01
C GLY A 63 12.33 -5.20 -2.41
N VAL A 64 13.20 -5.90 -3.15
CA VAL A 64 13.83 -7.17 -2.69
C VAL A 64 14.68 -6.99 -1.42
N SER A 65 15.12 -5.77 -1.11
CA SER A 65 15.87 -5.46 0.13
C SER A 65 15.01 -5.34 1.39
N VAL A 66 13.69 -5.08 1.28
CA VAL A 66 12.76 -5.05 2.44
C VAL A 66 12.10 -6.42 2.66
N LEU A 67 12.14 -7.30 1.65
CA LEU A 67 11.50 -8.61 1.68
C LEU A 67 12.32 -9.70 2.39
N HIS A 68 13.57 -9.45 2.80
CA HIS A 68 14.33 -10.46 3.56
C HIS A 68 13.84 -10.67 5.02
N THR A 69 12.96 -9.82 5.54
CA THR A 69 12.24 -10.07 6.81
C THR A 69 10.83 -10.63 6.64
N SER A 70 10.27 -10.63 5.41
CA SER A 70 8.93 -11.17 5.13
C SER A 70 8.92 -12.48 4.32
N LEU A 71 10.06 -12.90 3.76
CA LEU A 71 10.20 -14.18 3.05
C LEU A 71 9.96 -15.42 3.94
N LEU A 72 9.90 -15.24 5.28
CA LEU A 72 9.63 -16.32 6.23
C LEU A 72 8.13 -16.57 6.51
N VAL A 73 7.20 -15.82 5.91
CA VAL A 73 5.75 -16.04 6.08
C VAL A 73 5.12 -16.48 4.75
N LEU A 74 5.60 -17.64 4.29
CA LEU A 74 4.98 -18.73 3.51
C LEU A 74 3.49 -18.56 3.13
N LEU A 75 3.02 -18.97 1.94
CA LEU A 75 2.87 -20.38 1.51
C LEU A 75 2.13 -21.30 2.53
N THR A 76 1.37 -20.72 3.46
CA THR A 76 0.38 -21.41 4.33
C THR A 76 -0.89 -20.61 4.41
#